data_AF-A0A3L6LWN3-F1
#
_entry.id   AF-A0A3L6LWN3-F1
#
_cell.length_a   1.000
_cell.length_b   1.000
_cell.length_c   1.000
_cell.angle_alpha   90.00
_cell.angle_beta   90.00
_cell.angle_gamma   90.00
#
_symmetry.space_group_name_H-M   'P 1'
#
loop_
_entity.id
_entity.type
_entity.pdbx_description
1 polymer ?
#
loop_
_entity_poly.entity_id
_entity_poly.type
_entity_poly.pdbx_seq_one_letter_code
_entity_poly.pdbx_strand_id
1 'polypeptide(L)'
;MDHPSIQEILACLCGERTVYPYYRDRYSIGLLRHLSRYRQVATPLSVASLKKSAYAPLLHKPRVKSALARLGHEPLDESFLSACDHDPDPLHFILTLSSWGSDRHAGWRHRQTSRPGMNLVLQLNFSREHDLRYRQLGCRNALFNYHGHPVSASSNTLAWARIDLDLAGDCALIEEIQSDWVRSVAWLAGRVERKLAAGQAANGTIAYRGYAFPLALVQDYCRYILERYAPIWAEAMLWASIQFIREELGLRQVFYHSEAGGRALKGIRHSAPPRSLYTDLPRRFCFAPTQAMPPFLAEDKEVRQCLRQHPEILFFSLDREMAEA
;
A
#
# COMPACT_ATOMS: atom_id res chain seq x y z
N MET A 1 2.02 -13.59 -12.54
CA MET A 1 3.36 -14.07 -12.94
C MET A 1 3.48 -15.58 -12.73
N ASP A 2 4.42 -16.27 -13.37
CA ASP A 2 4.73 -17.67 -13.05
C ASP A 2 5.62 -17.81 -11.79
N HIS A 3 5.68 -19.00 -11.22
CA HIS A 3 6.48 -19.24 -10.01
C HIS A 3 8.00 -19.03 -10.20
N PRO A 4 8.65 -19.47 -11.30
CA PRO A 4 10.09 -19.26 -11.48
C PRO A 4 10.49 -17.78 -11.44
N SER A 5 9.77 -16.90 -12.13
CA SER A 5 10.10 -15.47 -12.17
C SER A 5 9.96 -14.81 -10.79
N ILE A 6 8.94 -15.19 -10.01
CA ILE A 6 8.80 -14.71 -8.63
C ILE A 6 9.97 -15.16 -7.77
N GLN A 7 10.40 -16.43 -7.88
CA GLN A 7 11.52 -16.94 -7.09
C GLN A 7 12.83 -16.26 -7.44
N GLU A 8 13.05 -15.90 -8.71
CA GLU A 8 14.21 -15.13 -9.13
C GLU A 8 14.22 -13.73 -8.48
N ILE A 9 13.10 -13.00 -8.53
CA ILE A 9 12.98 -11.70 -7.85
C ILE A 9 13.25 -11.83 -6.35
N LEU A 10 12.66 -12.85 -5.71
CA LEU A 10 12.88 -13.10 -4.29
C LEU A 10 14.34 -13.46 -4.01
N ALA A 11 15.01 -14.27 -4.83
CA ALA A 11 16.41 -14.63 -4.63
C ALA A 11 17.35 -13.41 -4.77
N CYS A 12 17.03 -12.49 -5.69
CA CYS A 12 17.82 -11.29 -5.93
C CYS A 12 17.61 -10.20 -4.86
N LEU A 13 16.39 -10.07 -4.33
CA LEU A 13 16.00 -8.94 -3.47
C LEU A 13 15.70 -9.33 -2.02
N CYS A 14 15.53 -10.61 -1.69
CA CYS A 14 15.41 -11.07 -0.30
C CYS A 14 16.80 -11.29 0.30
N GLY A 15 17.25 -10.39 1.16
CA GLY A 15 18.48 -10.60 1.93
C GLY A 15 18.90 -9.40 2.75
N GLU A 16 18.61 -8.20 2.26
CA GLU A 16 18.94 -6.96 2.97
C GLU A 16 17.75 -6.47 3.79
N ARG A 17 18.03 -6.02 5.01
CA ARG A 17 17.04 -5.37 5.86
C ARG A 17 16.78 -3.97 5.31
N THR A 18 15.78 -3.82 4.44
CA THR A 18 15.41 -2.52 3.88
C THR A 18 14.65 -1.69 4.91
N VAL A 19 15.34 -0.73 5.52
CA VAL A 19 14.73 0.27 6.41
C VAL A 19 13.98 1.29 5.57
N TYR A 20 12.70 1.50 5.91
CA TYR A 20 11.81 2.37 5.19
C TYR A 20 11.27 3.47 6.11
N PRO A 21 11.88 4.67 6.10
CA PRO A 21 11.34 5.81 6.82
C PRO A 21 10.12 6.37 6.09
N TYR A 22 9.04 6.65 6.82
CA TYR A 22 7.86 7.26 6.24
C TYR A 22 7.22 8.23 7.24
N TYR A 23 6.71 9.33 6.71
CA TYR A 23 5.98 10.34 7.44
C TYR A 23 4.80 10.80 6.60
N ARG A 24 3.82 11.42 7.26
CA ARG A 24 2.57 11.80 6.61
C ARG A 24 2.79 12.68 5.37
N ASP A 25 2.12 12.35 4.28
CA ASP A 25 2.22 12.99 2.97
C ASP A 25 3.59 12.88 2.26
N ARG A 26 4.54 12.05 2.73
CA ARG A 26 5.85 11.84 2.06
C ARG A 26 5.69 11.49 0.58
N TYR A 27 4.70 10.68 0.27
CA TYR A 27 4.38 10.25 -1.10
C TYR A 27 4.19 11.43 -2.08
N SER A 28 3.76 12.60 -1.61
CA SER A 28 3.53 13.76 -2.48
C SER A 28 4.82 14.33 -3.03
N ILE A 29 5.88 14.37 -2.23
CA ILE A 29 7.23 14.75 -2.69
C ILE A 29 7.76 13.66 -3.62
N GLY A 30 7.63 12.39 -3.21
CA GLY A 30 8.09 11.25 -4.00
C GLY A 30 7.46 11.14 -5.40
N LEU A 31 6.16 11.40 -5.54
CA LEU A 31 5.49 11.40 -6.84
C LEU A 31 5.98 12.55 -7.74
N LEU A 32 6.22 13.74 -7.17
CA LEU A 32 6.80 14.86 -7.92
C LEU A 32 8.24 14.57 -8.35
N ARG A 33 9.02 13.88 -7.50
CA ARG A 33 10.37 13.39 -7.81
C ARG A 33 10.36 12.45 -9.01
N HIS A 34 9.49 11.44 -8.98
CA HIS A 34 9.28 10.54 -10.11
C HIS A 34 8.90 11.31 -11.37
N LEU A 35 7.94 12.23 -11.28
CA LEU A 35 7.52 13.03 -12.43
C LEU A 35 8.66 13.89 -12.99
N SER A 36 9.51 14.44 -12.14
CA SER A 36 10.70 15.21 -12.55
C SER A 36 11.74 14.33 -13.24
N ARG A 37 11.95 13.09 -12.79
CA ARG A 37 12.93 12.15 -13.35
C ARG A 37 12.50 11.58 -14.70
N TYR A 38 11.22 11.23 -14.85
CA TYR A 38 10.74 10.49 -16.03
C TYR A 38 10.25 11.38 -17.17
N ARG A 39 10.23 12.71 -17.01
CA ARG A 39 10.01 13.63 -18.13
C ARG A 39 11.14 13.48 -19.14
N GLN A 40 10.77 13.13 -20.38
CA GLN A 40 11.69 13.05 -21.52
C GLN A 40 12.18 14.43 -21.99
N VAL A 41 11.65 15.52 -21.42
CA VAL A 41 11.90 16.89 -21.85
C VAL A 41 12.92 17.54 -20.93
N ALA A 42 13.94 18.17 -21.51
CA ALA A 42 15.00 18.93 -20.81
C ALA A 42 14.49 20.17 -20.02
N THR A 43 13.18 20.36 -19.91
CA THR A 43 12.56 21.51 -19.25
C THR A 43 12.17 21.11 -17.83
N PRO A 44 12.65 21.86 -16.81
CA PRO A 44 12.25 21.63 -15.43
C PRO A 44 10.73 21.61 -15.23
N LEU A 45 10.29 20.85 -14.22
CA LEU A 45 8.88 20.76 -13.88
C LEU A 45 8.37 22.15 -13.45
N SER A 46 7.47 22.74 -14.23
CA SER A 46 6.93 24.06 -13.86
C SER A 46 5.69 23.89 -12.97
N VAL A 47 5.56 24.74 -11.95
CA VAL A 47 4.36 24.80 -11.10
C VAL A 47 3.11 25.10 -11.94
N ALA A 48 3.23 25.94 -12.97
CA ALA A 48 2.14 26.26 -13.88
C ALA A 48 1.64 25.03 -14.65
N SER A 49 2.57 24.20 -15.13
CA SER A 49 2.23 22.93 -15.79
C SER A 49 1.58 21.98 -14.79
N LEU A 50 2.13 21.83 -13.58
CA LEU A 50 1.57 20.93 -12.55
C LEU A 50 0.11 21.27 -12.21
N LYS A 51 -0.24 22.56 -12.12
CA LYS A 51 -1.61 23.02 -11.87
C LYS A 51 -2.62 22.56 -12.94
N LYS A 52 -2.16 22.26 -14.16
CA LYS A 52 -2.97 21.78 -15.28
C LYS A 52 -2.99 20.25 -15.41
N SER A 53 -2.39 19.53 -14.47
CA SER A 53 -2.22 18.06 -14.55
C SER A 53 -2.99 17.30 -13.49
N ALA A 54 -3.02 15.96 -13.61
CA ALA A 54 -3.49 15.05 -12.56
C ALA A 54 -2.73 15.21 -11.23
N TYR A 55 -1.54 15.81 -11.25
CA TYR A 55 -0.69 16.06 -10.08
C TYR A 55 -1.00 17.38 -9.36
N ALA A 56 -1.93 18.22 -9.89
CA ALA A 56 -2.33 19.48 -9.27
C ALA A 56 -2.71 19.35 -7.78
N PRO A 57 -3.43 18.30 -7.33
CA PRO A 57 -3.76 18.13 -5.91
C PRO A 57 -2.54 18.04 -4.98
N LEU A 58 -1.37 17.59 -5.48
CA LEU A 58 -0.15 17.51 -4.68
C LEU A 58 0.34 18.91 -4.26
N LEU A 59 0.11 19.94 -5.08
CA LEU A 59 0.50 21.33 -4.77
C LEU A 59 -0.20 21.87 -3.51
N HIS A 60 -1.32 21.28 -3.11
CA HIS A 60 -2.05 21.68 -1.92
C HIS A 60 -1.62 20.96 -0.65
N LYS A 61 -0.74 19.95 -0.76
CA LYS A 61 -0.24 19.20 0.40
C LYS A 61 0.65 20.06 1.27
N PRO A 62 0.53 20.01 2.62
CA PRO A 62 1.29 20.88 3.51
C PRO A 62 2.80 20.87 3.25
N ARG A 63 3.38 19.69 2.99
CA ARG A 63 4.81 19.55 2.70
C ARG A 63 5.21 20.14 1.36
N VAL A 64 4.42 19.91 0.32
CA VAL A 64 4.66 20.49 -1.00
C VAL A 64 4.51 22.01 -0.93
N LYS A 65 3.49 22.54 -0.25
CA LYS A 65 3.37 24.00 0.00
C LYS A 65 4.59 24.57 0.71
N SER A 66 5.09 23.88 1.73
CA SER A 66 6.28 24.31 2.49
C SER A 66 7.55 24.23 1.64
N ALA A 67 7.67 23.24 0.76
CA ALA A 67 8.74 23.16 -0.23
C ALA A 67 8.64 24.33 -1.21
N LEU A 68 7.48 24.52 -1.86
CA LEU A 68 7.27 25.59 -2.85
C LEU A 68 7.51 27.00 -2.28
N ALA A 69 7.22 27.23 -1.00
CA ALA A 69 7.52 28.50 -0.33
C ALA A 69 9.03 28.81 -0.26
N ARG A 70 9.89 27.78 -0.32
CA ARG A 70 11.36 27.89 -0.33
C ARG A 70 11.95 27.90 -1.74
N LEU A 71 11.17 27.55 -2.76
CA LEU A 71 11.65 27.37 -4.14
C LEU A 71 12.25 28.65 -4.73
N GLY A 72 11.65 29.82 -4.45
CA GLY A 72 12.11 31.09 -5.01
C GLY A 72 12.14 31.05 -6.55
N HIS A 73 13.34 31.23 -7.12
CA HIS A 73 13.60 31.16 -8.57
C HIS A 73 14.18 29.81 -9.04
N GLU A 74 14.40 28.86 -8.13
CA GLU A 74 14.97 27.56 -8.49
C GLU A 74 13.98 26.71 -9.30
N PRO A 75 14.47 25.85 -10.20
CA PRO A 75 13.63 24.85 -10.86
C PRO A 75 13.10 23.84 -9.84
N LEU A 76 11.85 23.40 -10.00
CA LEU A 76 11.29 22.29 -9.23
C LEU A 76 11.80 20.97 -9.81
N ASP A 77 13.07 20.66 -9.57
CA ASP A 77 13.73 19.46 -10.08
C ASP A 77 13.92 18.38 -9.00
N GLU A 78 14.52 17.27 -9.40
CA GLU A 78 14.81 16.15 -8.51
C GLU A 78 15.74 16.52 -7.35
N SER A 79 16.72 17.41 -7.58
CA SER A 79 17.67 17.84 -6.56
C SER A 79 16.95 18.62 -5.46
N PHE A 80 16.16 19.62 -5.86
CA PHE A 80 15.36 20.43 -4.95
C PHE A 80 14.35 19.58 -4.16
N LEU A 81 13.63 18.69 -4.84
CA LEU A 81 12.63 17.84 -4.22
C LEU A 81 13.26 16.82 -3.26
N SER A 82 14.43 16.27 -3.60
CA SER A 82 15.19 15.36 -2.73
C SER A 82 15.64 16.07 -1.45
N ALA A 83 16.13 17.32 -1.55
CA ALA A 83 16.46 18.15 -0.38
C ALA A 83 15.24 18.46 0.52
N CYS A 84 14.03 18.37 -0.02
CA CYS A 84 12.78 18.53 0.72
C CYS A 84 12.20 17.22 1.28
N ASP A 85 12.71 16.04 0.89
CA ASP A 85 12.22 14.73 1.32
C ASP A 85 12.82 14.32 2.68
N HIS A 86 12.53 15.12 3.71
CA HIS A 86 12.97 14.87 5.07
C HIS A 86 11.87 15.22 6.10
N ASP A 87 11.90 14.50 7.21
CA ASP A 87 11.17 14.82 8.43
C ASP A 87 12.06 14.46 9.64
N PRO A 88 12.10 15.29 10.70
CA PRO A 88 12.93 15.03 11.88
C PRO A 88 12.46 13.83 12.72
N ASP A 89 11.20 13.41 12.62
CA ASP A 89 10.64 12.27 13.37
C ASP A 89 9.85 11.33 12.46
N PRO A 90 10.51 10.63 11.52
CA PRO A 90 9.85 9.69 10.64
C PRO A 90 9.54 8.38 11.37
N LEU A 91 8.42 7.76 11.01
CA LEU A 91 8.16 6.38 11.41
C LEU A 91 9.00 5.44 10.56
N HIS A 92 9.69 4.53 11.22
CA HIS A 92 10.53 3.55 10.55
C HIS A 92 9.79 2.23 10.40
N PHE A 93 9.89 1.65 9.22
CA PHE A 93 9.35 0.34 8.87
C PHE A 93 10.46 -0.54 8.29
N ILE A 94 10.19 -1.84 8.18
CA ILE A 94 11.06 -2.79 7.48
C ILE A 94 10.29 -3.37 6.30
N LEU A 95 10.81 -3.20 5.10
CA LEU A 95 10.25 -3.84 3.91
C LEU A 95 10.79 -5.26 3.78
N THR A 96 9.90 -6.21 3.53
CA THR A 96 10.26 -7.57 3.14
C THR A 96 9.42 -8.01 1.95
N LEU A 97 9.92 -9.00 1.22
CA LEU A 97 9.21 -9.59 0.09
C LEU A 97 8.73 -11.01 0.43
N SER A 98 7.63 -11.38 -0.20
CA SER A 98 7.08 -12.73 -0.19
C SER A 98 6.31 -12.96 -1.50
N SER A 99 5.60 -14.07 -1.58
CA SER A 99 4.75 -14.40 -2.72
C SER A 99 3.37 -14.87 -2.29
N TRP A 100 2.40 -14.73 -3.19
CA TRP A 100 1.03 -15.18 -2.95
C TRP A 100 0.39 -15.66 -4.24
N GLY A 101 -0.20 -16.86 -4.22
CA GLY A 101 -0.90 -17.41 -5.37
C GLY A 101 -0.59 -18.88 -5.56
N SER A 102 -0.79 -19.34 -6.80
CA SER A 102 -0.49 -20.70 -7.24
C SER A 102 -0.52 -20.75 -8.76
N ASP A 103 0.45 -21.44 -9.37
CA ASP A 103 0.45 -21.72 -10.81
C ASP A 103 -0.69 -22.67 -11.22
N ARG A 104 -1.27 -23.40 -10.27
CA ARG A 104 -2.42 -24.25 -10.55
C ARG A 104 -3.63 -23.39 -10.90
N HIS A 105 -4.10 -23.57 -12.12
CA HIS A 105 -5.36 -22.99 -12.59
C HIS A 105 -6.56 -23.43 -11.72
N ALA A 106 -6.53 -24.66 -11.18
CA ALA A 106 -7.53 -25.10 -10.21
C ALA A 106 -7.37 -24.33 -8.89
N GLY A 107 -8.37 -23.53 -8.54
CA GLY A 107 -8.47 -22.86 -7.24
C GLY A 107 -7.82 -21.47 -7.14
N TRP A 108 -7.41 -20.85 -8.25
CA TRP A 108 -6.86 -19.47 -8.25
C TRP A 108 -7.82 -18.46 -7.60
N ARG A 109 -9.12 -18.61 -7.83
CA ARG A 109 -10.16 -17.77 -7.20
C ARG A 109 -10.22 -17.92 -5.67
N HIS A 110 -9.88 -19.09 -5.13
CA HIS A 110 -9.77 -19.27 -3.68
C HIS A 110 -8.55 -18.53 -3.12
N ARG A 111 -7.52 -18.30 -3.93
CA ARG A 111 -6.37 -17.45 -3.62
C ARG A 111 -6.66 -15.97 -3.85
N GLN A 112 -7.82 -15.62 -4.40
CA GLN A 112 -8.23 -14.23 -4.67
C GLN A 112 -7.20 -13.43 -5.49
N THR A 113 -6.44 -14.08 -6.38
CA THR A 113 -5.63 -13.37 -7.41
C THR A 113 -6.55 -12.89 -8.52
N SER A 114 -6.07 -12.06 -9.45
CA SER A 114 -6.87 -11.56 -10.59
C SER A 114 -6.82 -12.44 -11.83
N ARG A 115 -5.82 -13.32 -11.89
CA ARG A 115 -5.66 -14.41 -12.87
C ARG A 115 -4.92 -15.59 -12.21
N PRO A 116 -4.85 -16.78 -12.84
CA PRO A 116 -3.96 -17.85 -12.41
C PRO A 116 -2.48 -17.41 -12.33
N GLY A 117 -1.74 -17.97 -11.38
CA GLY A 117 -0.32 -17.65 -11.14
C GLY A 117 -0.07 -17.01 -9.78
N MET A 118 1.02 -16.28 -9.70
CA MET A 118 1.61 -15.72 -8.49
C MET A 118 1.64 -14.19 -8.55
N ASN A 119 1.37 -13.55 -7.41
CA ASN A 119 1.67 -12.16 -7.12
C ASN A 119 2.97 -12.09 -6.30
N LEU A 120 3.76 -11.04 -6.54
CA LEU A 120 4.76 -10.59 -5.58
C LEU A 120 4.06 -9.89 -4.42
N VAL A 121 4.55 -10.09 -3.20
CA VAL A 121 4.03 -9.42 -2.01
C VAL A 121 5.09 -8.53 -1.41
N LEU A 122 4.78 -7.24 -1.31
CA LEU A 122 5.56 -6.30 -0.51
C LEU A 122 4.92 -6.17 0.87
N GLN A 123 5.71 -6.38 1.92
CA GLN A 123 5.27 -6.34 3.31
C GLN A 123 5.88 -5.13 4.01
N LEU A 124 5.04 -4.30 4.63
CA LEU A 124 5.44 -3.19 5.48
C LEU A 124 5.39 -3.65 6.94
N ASN A 125 6.54 -3.98 7.50
CA ASN A 125 6.65 -4.50 8.86
C ASN A 125 6.98 -3.39 9.86
N PHE A 126 6.54 -3.62 11.09
CA PHE A 126 6.83 -2.74 12.21
C PHE A 126 8.32 -2.70 12.56
N SER A 127 8.72 -1.62 13.23
CA SER A 127 10.07 -1.49 13.80
C SER A 127 10.16 -2.13 15.20
N ARG A 128 11.39 -2.19 15.71
CA ARG A 128 11.69 -2.61 17.08
C ARG A 128 10.95 -1.80 18.15
N GLU A 129 10.66 -0.52 17.89
CA GLU A 129 9.91 0.34 18.82
C GLU A 129 8.51 -0.24 19.08
N HIS A 130 7.81 -0.58 18.01
CA HIS A 130 6.52 -1.24 18.11
C HIS A 130 6.65 -2.61 18.79
N ASP A 131 7.64 -3.42 18.42
CA ASP A 131 7.77 -4.78 18.98
C ASP A 131 8.09 -4.80 20.48
N LEU A 132 8.75 -3.76 21.00
CA LEU A 132 8.93 -3.56 22.43
C LEU A 132 7.59 -3.33 23.15
N ARG A 133 6.73 -2.45 22.60
CA ARG A 133 5.39 -2.20 23.16
C ARG A 133 4.48 -3.41 23.00
N TYR A 134 4.53 -4.09 21.87
CA TYR A 134 3.75 -5.29 21.61
C TYR A 134 4.07 -6.41 22.61
N ARG A 135 5.36 -6.61 22.94
CA ARG A 135 5.79 -7.60 23.94
C ARG A 135 5.23 -7.34 25.34
N GLN A 136 4.88 -6.10 25.68
CA GLN A 136 4.25 -5.78 26.96
C GLN A 136 2.86 -6.43 27.10
N LEU A 137 2.20 -6.79 25.99
CA LEU A 137 0.96 -7.58 26.01
C LEU A 137 1.19 -9.03 26.47
N GLY A 138 2.44 -9.50 26.55
CA GLY A 138 2.76 -10.90 26.88
C GLY A 138 2.57 -11.88 25.72
N CYS A 139 2.31 -11.39 24.52
CA CYS A 139 2.12 -12.21 23.32
C CYS A 139 3.45 -12.55 22.64
N ARG A 140 3.57 -13.76 22.10
CA ARG A 140 4.75 -14.23 21.36
C ARG A 140 4.55 -14.30 19.83
N ASN A 141 3.31 -14.44 19.38
CA ASN A 141 2.95 -14.56 17.96
C ASN A 141 2.36 -13.25 17.46
N ALA A 142 2.31 -13.02 16.14
CA ALA A 142 1.66 -11.86 15.54
C ALA A 142 0.11 -11.88 15.72
N LEU A 143 -0.37 -11.58 16.94
CA LEU A 143 -1.77 -11.74 17.36
C LEU A 143 -2.78 -11.06 16.44
N PHE A 144 -2.40 -9.94 15.83
CA PHE A 144 -3.28 -9.12 15.01
C PHE A 144 -3.12 -9.37 13.50
N ASN A 145 -2.16 -10.20 13.09
CA ASN A 145 -2.08 -10.69 11.71
C ASN A 145 -2.99 -11.91 11.50
N TYR A 146 -3.51 -12.09 10.28
CA TYR A 146 -4.26 -13.28 9.92
C TYR A 146 -3.35 -14.26 9.15
N HIS A 147 -3.25 -15.49 9.62
CA HIS A 147 -2.35 -16.50 9.04
C HIS A 147 -2.70 -16.87 7.59
N GLY A 148 -3.95 -16.64 7.17
CA GLY A 148 -4.40 -16.84 5.79
C GLY A 148 -4.15 -15.64 4.88
N HIS A 149 -3.37 -14.64 5.31
CA HIS A 149 -2.96 -13.49 4.50
C HIS A 149 -1.44 -13.47 4.34
N PRO A 150 -0.89 -12.76 3.34
CA PRO A 150 0.54 -12.78 3.04
C PRO A 150 1.35 -11.87 3.98
N VAL A 151 1.28 -12.14 5.28
CA VAL A 151 2.05 -11.48 6.33
C VAL A 151 3.42 -12.13 6.50
N SER A 152 4.37 -11.41 7.11
CA SER A 152 5.71 -11.94 7.37
C SER A 152 5.65 -13.07 8.39
N ALA A 153 6.44 -14.12 8.16
CA ALA A 153 6.61 -15.21 9.12
C ALA A 153 7.54 -14.84 10.29
N SER A 154 8.38 -13.81 10.12
CA SER A 154 9.44 -13.44 11.06
C SER A 154 9.22 -12.08 11.73
N SER A 155 8.26 -11.30 11.25
CA SER A 155 8.03 -9.92 11.71
C SER A 155 6.54 -9.63 11.90
N ASN A 156 6.24 -8.66 12.76
CA ASN A 156 4.89 -8.11 12.87
C ASN A 156 4.60 -7.23 11.66
N THR A 157 3.65 -7.63 10.82
CA THR A 157 3.33 -6.91 9.57
C THR A 157 2.23 -5.87 9.82
N LEU A 158 2.53 -4.58 9.63
CA LEU A 158 1.52 -3.52 9.68
C LEU A 158 0.57 -3.64 8.48
N ALA A 159 1.13 -3.72 7.28
CA ALA A 159 0.38 -3.77 6.04
C ALA A 159 1.13 -4.56 4.95
N TRP A 160 0.43 -4.92 3.89
CA TRP A 160 1.02 -5.60 2.74
C TRP A 160 0.31 -5.18 1.46
N ALA A 161 1.01 -5.33 0.33
CA ALA A 161 0.48 -5.16 -1.01
C ALA A 161 0.69 -6.42 -1.84
N ARG A 162 -0.31 -6.82 -2.61
CA ARG A 162 -0.17 -7.86 -3.65
C ARG A 162 -0.01 -7.20 -5.01
N ILE A 163 1.03 -7.58 -5.74
CA ILE A 163 1.42 -6.97 -6.99
C ILE A 163 1.58 -8.07 -8.05
N ASP A 164 0.78 -8.02 -9.12
CA ASP A 164 1.03 -8.81 -10.33
C ASP A 164 1.95 -7.99 -11.24
N LEU A 165 2.94 -8.64 -11.85
CA LEU A 165 3.91 -7.95 -12.69
C LEU A 165 3.99 -8.61 -14.05
N ASP A 166 4.32 -7.79 -15.02
CA ASP A 166 4.73 -8.15 -16.36
C ASP A 166 5.98 -7.35 -16.69
N LEU A 167 7.13 -8.03 -16.50
CA LEU A 167 8.44 -7.43 -16.71
C LEU A 167 8.67 -7.10 -18.20
N ALA A 168 8.14 -7.91 -19.11
CA ALA A 168 8.27 -7.69 -20.55
C ALA A 168 7.42 -6.51 -21.03
N GLY A 169 6.21 -6.36 -20.47
CA GLY A 169 5.29 -5.27 -20.77
C GLY A 169 5.54 -3.97 -20.01
N ASP A 170 6.60 -3.87 -19.21
CA ASP A 170 6.94 -2.69 -18.39
C ASP A 170 5.77 -2.23 -17.50
N CYS A 171 5.04 -3.19 -16.92
CA CYS A 171 3.84 -2.88 -16.15
C CYS A 171 3.62 -3.75 -14.91
N ALA A 172 2.97 -3.15 -13.92
CA ALA A 172 2.58 -3.77 -12.68
C ALA A 172 1.13 -3.43 -12.34
N LEU A 173 0.40 -4.36 -11.74
CA LEU A 173 -0.90 -4.15 -11.13
C LEU A 173 -0.80 -4.35 -9.63
N ILE A 174 -1.00 -3.28 -8.88
CA ILE A 174 -1.25 -3.37 -7.44
C ILE A 174 -2.68 -3.88 -7.27
N GLU A 175 -2.80 -5.17 -6.96
CA GLU A 175 -4.09 -5.84 -6.87
C GLU A 175 -4.88 -5.42 -5.64
N GLU A 176 -4.18 -5.19 -4.53
CA GLU A 176 -4.73 -4.66 -3.28
C GLU A 176 -3.62 -4.29 -2.31
N ILE A 177 -3.97 -3.43 -1.36
CA ILE A 177 -3.24 -3.23 -0.11
C ILE A 177 -4.17 -3.49 1.07
N GLN A 178 -3.66 -4.06 2.16
CA GLN A 178 -4.46 -4.29 3.37
C GLN A 178 -3.63 -4.16 4.64
N SER A 179 -4.32 -3.91 5.76
CA SER A 179 -3.76 -3.97 7.11
C SER A 179 -4.66 -4.79 8.02
N ASP A 180 -4.25 -6.03 8.29
CA ASP A 180 -4.90 -6.87 9.31
C ASP A 180 -4.74 -6.25 10.70
N TRP A 181 -3.59 -5.65 10.94
CA TRP A 181 -3.21 -5.14 12.25
C TRP A 181 -4.11 -3.99 12.67
N VAL A 182 -4.21 -2.94 11.86
CA VAL A 182 -5.05 -1.77 12.15
C VAL A 182 -6.52 -2.17 12.25
N ARG A 183 -7.00 -3.04 11.34
CA ARG A 183 -8.39 -3.53 11.38
C ARG A 183 -8.70 -4.28 12.67
N SER A 184 -7.82 -5.19 13.08
CA SER A 184 -8.00 -6.02 14.27
C SER A 184 -7.89 -5.21 15.56
N VAL A 185 -6.95 -4.27 15.61
CA VAL A 185 -6.79 -3.35 16.74
C VAL A 185 -7.98 -2.40 16.88
N ALA A 186 -8.48 -1.82 15.78
CA ALA A 186 -9.67 -0.97 15.80
C ALA A 186 -10.91 -1.72 16.34
N TRP A 187 -11.11 -2.96 15.88
CA TRP A 187 -12.19 -3.80 16.39
C TRP A 187 -12.04 -4.10 17.89
N LEU A 188 -10.82 -4.37 18.36
CA LEU A 188 -10.55 -4.63 19.77
C LEU A 188 -10.74 -3.37 20.62
N ALA A 189 -10.30 -2.21 20.14
CA ALA A 189 -10.51 -0.91 20.78
C ALA A 189 -12.00 -0.65 21.03
N GLY A 190 -12.85 -0.83 20.03
CA GLY A 190 -14.31 -0.68 20.18
C GLY A 190 -14.96 -1.70 21.13
N ARG A 191 -14.31 -2.84 21.41
CA ARG A 191 -14.76 -3.76 22.48
C ARG A 191 -14.31 -3.31 23.86
N VAL A 192 -13.10 -2.79 23.97
CA VAL A 192 -12.57 -2.22 25.22
C VAL A 192 -13.41 -1.01 25.63
N GLU A 193 -13.67 -0.08 24.72
CA GLU A 193 -14.52 1.10 24.95
C GLU A 193 -15.91 0.72 25.46
N ARG A 194 -16.57 -0.25 24.82
CA ARG A 194 -17.89 -0.73 25.28
C ARG A 194 -17.86 -1.34 26.67
N LYS A 195 -16.79 -2.06 27.04
CA LYS A 195 -16.65 -2.62 28.40
C LYS A 195 -16.44 -1.54 29.44
N LEU A 196 -15.61 -0.55 29.16
CA LEU A 196 -15.38 0.59 30.05
C LEU A 196 -16.65 1.43 30.20
N ALA A 197 -17.38 1.69 29.11
CA ALA A 197 -18.65 2.40 29.13
C ALA A 197 -19.75 1.66 29.92
N ALA A 198 -19.69 0.32 29.97
CA ALA A 198 -20.57 -0.51 30.80
C ALA A 198 -20.17 -0.56 32.29
N GLY A 199 -19.20 0.25 32.72
CA GLY A 199 -18.76 0.33 34.12
C GLY A 199 -17.78 -0.77 34.54
N GLN A 200 -17.24 -1.55 33.60
CA GLN A 200 -16.23 -2.55 33.94
C GLN A 200 -14.94 -1.84 34.39
N ALA A 201 -14.43 -2.22 35.56
CA ALA A 201 -13.23 -1.62 36.12
C ALA A 201 -12.01 -1.81 35.21
N ALA A 202 -11.10 -0.83 35.21
CA ALA A 202 -9.91 -0.82 34.34
C ALA A 202 -8.93 -1.97 34.62
N ASN A 203 -8.97 -2.54 35.84
CA ASN A 203 -8.24 -3.75 36.23
C ASN A 203 -8.95 -5.05 35.80
N GLY A 204 -10.14 -4.97 35.21
CA GLY A 204 -10.84 -6.10 34.62
C GLY A 204 -10.13 -6.62 33.38
N THR A 205 -10.62 -7.74 32.85
CA THR A 205 -9.99 -8.40 31.71
C THR A 205 -10.86 -8.41 30.44
N ILE A 206 -10.18 -8.54 29.30
CA ILE A 206 -10.79 -8.79 27.99
C ILE A 206 -10.14 -10.00 27.33
N ALA A 207 -10.98 -10.88 26.78
CA ALA A 207 -10.54 -12.03 26.02
C ALA A 207 -10.43 -11.70 24.52
N TYR A 208 -9.30 -12.05 23.91
CA TYR A 208 -9.04 -11.92 22.49
C TYR A 208 -8.14 -13.04 21.97
N ARG A 209 -8.63 -13.79 20.96
CA ARG A 209 -7.91 -14.89 20.27
C ARG A 209 -7.20 -15.86 21.23
N GLY A 210 -7.90 -16.27 22.29
CA GLY A 210 -7.40 -17.25 23.27
C GLY A 210 -6.57 -16.66 24.41
N TYR A 211 -6.33 -15.36 24.42
CA TYR A 211 -5.62 -14.67 25.49
C TYR A 211 -6.57 -13.82 26.34
N ALA A 212 -6.26 -13.68 27.62
CA ALA A 212 -6.92 -12.75 28.53
C ALA A 212 -5.94 -11.63 28.91
N PHE A 213 -6.38 -10.39 28.73
CA PHE A 213 -5.54 -9.21 28.97
C PHE A 213 -6.20 -8.25 29.95
N PRO A 214 -5.42 -7.53 30.77
CA PRO A 214 -5.93 -6.36 31.50
C PRO A 214 -6.50 -5.30 30.53
N LEU A 215 -7.67 -4.75 30.85
CA LEU A 215 -8.34 -3.77 30.00
C LEU A 215 -7.49 -2.53 29.75
N ALA A 216 -6.90 -1.95 30.80
CA ALA A 216 -6.04 -0.77 30.69
C ALA A 216 -4.86 -0.98 29.73
N LEU A 217 -4.19 -2.12 29.84
CA LEU A 217 -3.04 -2.46 28.99
C LEU A 217 -3.44 -2.55 27.50
N VAL A 218 -4.58 -3.18 27.20
CA VAL A 218 -5.09 -3.27 25.82
C VAL A 218 -5.54 -1.89 25.33
N GLN A 219 -6.18 -1.09 26.18
CA GLN A 219 -6.59 0.27 25.83
C GLN A 219 -5.39 1.12 25.40
N ASP A 220 -4.31 1.09 26.19
CA ASP A 220 -3.09 1.85 25.91
C ASP A 220 -2.41 1.39 24.62
N TYR A 221 -2.33 0.09 24.40
CA TYR A 221 -1.77 -0.45 23.16
C TYR A 221 -2.62 -0.11 21.93
N CYS A 222 -3.95 -0.27 22.03
CA CYS A 222 -4.87 0.09 20.96
C CYS A 222 -4.75 1.58 20.61
N ARG A 223 -4.74 2.46 21.62
CA ARG A 223 -4.56 3.90 21.43
C ARG A 223 -3.24 4.21 20.72
N TYR A 224 -2.13 3.63 21.18
CA TYR A 224 -0.82 3.78 20.54
C TYR A 224 -0.84 3.43 19.04
N ILE A 225 -1.45 2.29 18.67
CA ILE A 225 -1.51 1.87 17.26
C ILE A 225 -2.42 2.80 16.43
N LEU A 226 -3.60 3.12 16.95
CA LEU A 226 -4.60 3.90 16.24
C LEU A 226 -4.19 5.37 16.07
N GLU A 227 -3.46 5.95 17.01
CA GLU A 227 -2.95 7.31 16.88
C GLU A 227 -1.72 7.38 15.96
N ARG A 228 -0.80 6.42 16.08
CA ARG A 228 0.51 6.47 15.38
C ARG A 228 0.46 5.92 13.96
N TYR A 229 -0.23 4.81 13.72
CA TYR A 229 -0.14 4.08 12.45
C TYR A 229 -1.43 4.13 11.61
N ALA A 230 -2.61 4.14 12.25
CA ALA A 230 -3.87 4.16 11.49
C ALA A 230 -4.00 5.35 10.50
N PRO A 231 -3.51 6.57 10.80
CA PRO A 231 -3.63 7.70 9.89
C PRO A 231 -2.74 7.59 8.64
N ILE A 232 -1.68 6.78 8.70
CA ILE A 232 -0.63 6.78 7.66
C ILE A 232 -0.40 5.43 6.98
N TRP A 233 -0.88 4.30 7.51
CA TRP A 233 -0.51 2.98 6.98
C TRP A 233 -0.84 2.82 5.49
N ALA A 234 -1.99 3.35 5.05
CA ALA A 234 -2.47 3.16 3.68
C ALA A 234 -1.62 3.95 2.68
N GLU A 235 -1.26 5.18 3.02
CA GLU A 235 -0.35 6.00 2.20
C GLU A 235 1.10 5.47 2.26
N ALA A 236 1.55 5.00 3.42
CA ALA A 236 2.87 4.38 3.55
C ALA A 236 2.99 3.11 2.68
N MET A 237 1.99 2.24 2.73
CA MET A 237 2.00 0.99 1.97
C MET A 237 1.88 1.24 0.46
N LEU A 238 0.99 2.13 0.02
CA LEU A 238 0.86 2.44 -1.40
C LEU A 238 2.11 3.15 -1.94
N TRP A 239 2.68 4.09 -1.18
CA TRP A 239 3.93 4.73 -1.59
C TRP A 239 5.09 3.75 -1.64
N ALA A 240 5.26 2.89 -0.63
CA ALA A 240 6.28 1.84 -0.64
C ALA A 240 6.13 0.93 -1.87
N SER A 241 4.89 0.59 -2.24
CA SER A 241 4.62 -0.24 -3.43
C SER A 241 5.00 0.47 -4.73
N ILE A 242 4.61 1.73 -4.91
CA ILE A 242 4.95 2.52 -6.11
C ILE A 242 6.46 2.74 -6.20
N GLN A 243 7.11 3.08 -5.09
CA GLN A 243 8.54 3.28 -5.03
C GLN A 243 9.27 1.99 -5.39
N PHE A 244 8.89 0.86 -4.79
CA PHE A 244 9.48 -0.43 -5.09
C PHE A 244 9.32 -0.81 -6.57
N ILE A 245 8.11 -0.65 -7.12
CA ILE A 245 7.82 -0.96 -8.53
C ILE A 245 8.69 -0.10 -9.48
N ARG A 246 8.81 1.20 -9.21
CA ARG A 246 9.51 2.13 -10.13
C ARG A 246 11.02 2.18 -9.94
N GLU A 247 11.49 2.12 -8.71
CA GLU A 247 12.90 2.32 -8.37
C GLU A 247 13.67 1.01 -8.27
N GLU A 248 13.07 -0.04 -7.69
CA GLU A 248 13.74 -1.33 -7.51
C GLU A 248 13.51 -2.26 -8.70
N LEU A 249 12.27 -2.36 -9.19
CA LEU A 249 11.95 -3.20 -10.36
C LEU A 249 12.11 -2.48 -11.70
N GLY A 250 12.18 -1.14 -11.70
CA GLY A 250 12.30 -0.34 -12.90
C GLY A 250 11.04 -0.26 -13.78
N LEU A 251 9.89 -0.74 -13.30
CA LEU A 251 8.64 -0.77 -14.07
C LEU A 251 7.93 0.58 -14.03
N ARG A 252 7.53 1.08 -15.19
CA ARG A 252 7.01 2.44 -15.33
C ARG A 252 5.50 2.53 -15.19
N GLN A 253 4.78 1.58 -15.78
CA GLN A 253 3.31 1.59 -15.78
C GLN A 253 2.80 0.91 -14.51
N VAL A 254 2.11 1.69 -13.67
CA VAL A 254 1.53 1.17 -12.44
C VAL A 254 0.01 1.28 -12.53
N PHE A 255 -0.65 0.13 -12.55
CA PHE A 255 -2.08 0.01 -12.42
C PHE A 255 -2.48 -0.29 -10.99
N TYR A 256 -3.71 0.06 -10.62
CA TYR A 256 -4.33 -0.26 -9.35
C TYR A 256 -5.79 -0.67 -9.59
N HIS A 257 -6.27 -1.69 -8.88
CA HIS A 257 -7.64 -2.17 -9.05
C HIS A 257 -8.69 -1.14 -8.61
N SER A 258 -9.81 -1.06 -9.33
CA SER A 258 -11.04 -0.50 -8.75
C SER A 258 -11.69 -1.52 -7.80
N GLU A 259 -12.60 -1.06 -6.94
CA GLU A 259 -13.35 -1.96 -6.06
C GLU A 259 -14.15 -2.98 -6.87
N ALA A 260 -14.85 -2.52 -7.91
CA ALA A 260 -15.66 -3.35 -8.79
C ALA A 260 -14.80 -4.37 -9.54
N GLY A 261 -13.68 -3.94 -10.12
CA GLY A 261 -12.74 -4.81 -10.83
C GLY A 261 -12.14 -5.88 -9.93
N GLY A 262 -11.65 -5.48 -8.75
CA GLY A 262 -11.12 -6.40 -7.76
C GLY A 262 -12.15 -7.43 -7.32
N ARG A 263 -13.40 -7.03 -7.08
CA ARG A 263 -14.47 -7.96 -6.69
C ARG A 263 -14.84 -8.95 -7.79
N ALA A 264 -15.01 -8.47 -9.02
CA ALA A 264 -15.41 -9.29 -10.15
C ALA A 264 -14.33 -10.31 -10.51
N LEU A 265 -13.08 -9.85 -10.67
CA LEU A 265 -11.96 -10.69 -11.11
C LEU A 265 -11.53 -11.69 -10.02
N LYS A 266 -11.53 -11.28 -8.75
CA LYS A 266 -11.15 -12.17 -7.63
C LYS A 266 -12.33 -13.02 -7.11
N GLY A 267 -13.55 -12.83 -7.65
CA GLY A 267 -14.74 -13.56 -7.23
C GLY A 267 -15.18 -13.29 -5.79
N ILE A 268 -14.94 -12.08 -5.27
CA ILE A 268 -15.25 -11.71 -3.86
C ILE A 268 -16.74 -11.41 -3.71
N ARG A 269 -17.44 -12.24 -2.91
CA ARG A 269 -18.90 -12.13 -2.71
C ARG A 269 -19.33 -11.47 -1.40
N HIS A 270 -18.68 -11.79 -0.27
CA HIS A 270 -19.23 -11.51 1.07
C HIS A 270 -18.44 -10.50 1.91
N SER A 271 -17.15 -10.29 1.63
CA SER A 271 -16.26 -9.46 2.44
C SER A 271 -15.45 -8.53 1.54
N ALA A 272 -16.14 -7.56 0.96
CA ALA A 272 -15.47 -6.55 0.16
C ALA A 272 -14.55 -5.69 1.04
N PRO A 273 -13.38 -5.31 0.53
CA PRO A 273 -12.47 -4.44 1.25
C PRO A 273 -13.06 -3.02 1.35
N PRO A 274 -12.58 -2.17 2.29
CA PRO A 274 -13.10 -0.82 2.46
C PRO A 274 -13.01 0.01 1.17
N ARG A 275 -14.15 0.55 0.72
CA ARG A 275 -14.27 1.32 -0.53
C ARG A 275 -13.23 2.44 -0.66
N SER A 276 -12.90 3.13 0.44
CA SER A 276 -11.92 4.23 0.44
C SER A 276 -10.52 3.82 -0.03
N LEU A 277 -10.10 2.56 0.15
CA LEU A 277 -8.82 2.03 -0.36
C LEU A 277 -8.81 1.88 -1.89
N TYR A 278 -9.97 1.87 -2.51
CA TYR A 278 -10.17 1.68 -3.95
C TYR A 278 -10.75 2.90 -4.64
N THR A 279 -11.03 3.98 -3.91
CA THR A 279 -11.52 5.23 -4.48
C THR A 279 -10.65 6.41 -4.08
N ASP A 280 -10.49 6.67 -2.79
CA ASP A 280 -9.91 7.90 -2.29
C ASP A 280 -8.39 7.82 -2.31
N LEU A 281 -7.85 6.66 -1.93
CA LEU A 281 -6.41 6.45 -1.86
C LEU A 281 -5.73 6.55 -3.24
N PRO A 282 -6.17 5.85 -4.32
CA PRO A 282 -5.56 6.00 -5.63
C PRO A 282 -5.62 7.44 -6.15
N ARG A 283 -6.76 8.13 -5.96
CA ARG A 283 -6.92 9.55 -6.34
C ARG A 283 -5.97 10.47 -5.60
N ARG A 284 -5.76 10.24 -4.30
CA ARG A 284 -4.78 10.99 -3.49
C ARG A 284 -3.36 10.86 -4.02
N PHE A 285 -3.07 9.74 -4.69
CA PHE A 285 -1.80 9.41 -5.35
C PHE A 285 -1.78 9.76 -6.84
N CYS A 286 -2.77 10.54 -7.31
CA CYS A 286 -2.86 11.01 -8.69
C CYS A 286 -3.07 9.91 -9.73
N PHE A 287 -3.55 8.73 -9.33
CA PHE A 287 -4.03 7.76 -10.29
C PHE A 287 -5.28 8.30 -11.00
N ALA A 288 -5.33 8.12 -12.32
CA ALA A 288 -6.49 8.43 -13.14
C ALA A 288 -7.32 7.15 -13.38
N PRO A 289 -8.67 7.22 -13.32
CA PRO A 289 -9.50 6.11 -13.75
C PRO A 289 -9.31 5.87 -15.26
N THR A 290 -9.23 4.60 -15.66
CA THR A 290 -9.01 4.21 -17.05
C THR A 290 -9.76 2.94 -17.39
N GLN A 291 -10.17 2.81 -18.66
CA GLN A 291 -10.64 1.56 -19.25
C GLN A 291 -9.49 0.72 -19.82
N ALA A 292 -8.28 1.29 -19.90
CA ALA A 292 -7.09 0.55 -20.28
C ALA A 292 -6.83 -0.54 -19.24
N MET A 293 -6.64 -1.76 -19.73
CA MET A 293 -6.34 -2.94 -18.91
C MET A 293 -4.83 -3.21 -18.93
N PRO A 294 -4.24 -3.70 -17.82
CA PRO A 294 -2.88 -4.23 -17.84
C PRO A 294 -2.72 -5.29 -18.96
N PRO A 295 -1.73 -5.17 -19.86
CA PRO A 295 -1.58 -6.06 -21.02
C PRO A 295 -1.66 -7.56 -20.68
N PHE A 296 -0.97 -7.99 -19.62
CA PHE A 296 -0.96 -9.39 -19.17
C PHE A 296 -2.32 -9.91 -18.67
N LEU A 297 -3.24 -9.04 -18.26
CA LEU A 297 -4.63 -9.44 -17.95
C LEU A 297 -5.45 -9.64 -19.24
N ALA A 298 -5.10 -8.93 -20.32
CA ALA A 298 -5.76 -9.05 -21.61
C ALA A 298 -5.51 -10.40 -22.29
N GLU A 299 -4.42 -11.06 -21.96
CA GLU A 299 -4.06 -12.35 -22.55
C GLU A 299 -4.93 -13.48 -21.99
N ASP A 300 -5.35 -13.37 -20.73
CA ASP A 300 -6.15 -14.37 -20.04
C ASP A 300 -7.61 -14.41 -20.58
N LYS A 301 -8.06 -15.60 -20.95
CA LYS A 301 -9.39 -15.81 -21.56
C LYS A 301 -10.53 -15.57 -20.57
N GLU A 302 -10.37 -15.98 -19.31
CA GLU A 302 -11.40 -15.83 -18.27
C GLU A 302 -11.52 -14.38 -17.85
N VAL A 303 -10.40 -13.69 -17.70
CA VAL A 303 -10.36 -12.25 -17.39
C VAL A 303 -11.04 -11.46 -18.50
N ARG A 304 -10.69 -11.72 -19.77
CA ARG A 304 -11.37 -11.10 -20.92
C ARG A 304 -12.87 -11.37 -20.95
N GLN A 305 -13.28 -12.59 -20.64
CA GLN A 305 -14.71 -12.92 -20.58
C GLN A 305 -15.42 -12.13 -19.46
N CYS A 306 -14.82 -12.06 -18.27
CA CYS A 306 -15.36 -11.31 -17.15
C CYS A 306 -15.52 -9.82 -17.50
N LEU A 307 -14.49 -9.20 -18.07
CA LEU A 307 -14.54 -7.78 -18.44
C LEU A 307 -15.52 -7.49 -19.59
N ARG A 308 -15.76 -8.45 -20.50
CA ARG A 308 -16.84 -8.32 -21.50
C ARG A 308 -18.23 -8.37 -20.88
N GLN A 309 -18.41 -9.14 -19.80
CA GLN A 309 -19.67 -9.20 -19.07
C GLN A 309 -19.88 -7.98 -18.16
N HIS A 310 -18.80 -7.25 -17.86
CA HIS A 310 -18.77 -6.12 -16.95
C HIS A 310 -18.00 -4.93 -17.56
N PRO A 311 -18.50 -4.33 -18.66
CA PRO A 311 -17.81 -3.24 -19.37
C PRO A 311 -17.65 -1.96 -18.53
N GLU A 312 -18.37 -1.85 -17.41
CA GLU A 312 -18.27 -0.78 -16.43
C GLU A 312 -17.02 -0.86 -15.53
N ILE A 313 -16.30 -1.99 -15.53
CA ILE A 313 -15.09 -2.16 -14.71
C ILE A 313 -14.00 -1.23 -15.22
N LEU A 314 -13.49 -0.42 -14.30
CA LEU A 314 -12.34 0.46 -14.52
C LEU A 314 -11.12 -0.03 -13.75
N PHE A 315 -9.96 0.40 -14.20
CA PHE A 315 -8.72 0.38 -13.45
C PHE A 315 -8.32 1.82 -13.09
N PHE A 316 -7.31 1.95 -12.26
CA PHE A 316 -6.61 3.19 -12.02
C PHE A 316 -5.21 3.06 -12.63
N SER A 317 -4.76 4.02 -13.42
CA SER A 317 -3.39 4.09 -13.91
C SER A 317 -2.66 5.29 -13.34
N LEU A 318 -1.40 5.08 -12.98
CA LEU A 318 -0.46 6.16 -12.64
C LEU A 318 0.39 6.43 -13.88
N ASP A 319 -0.13 7.28 -14.76
CA ASP A 319 0.44 7.54 -16.07
C ASP A 319 1.79 8.26 -16.02
N ARG A 320 2.54 8.05 -17.10
CA ARG A 320 3.92 8.47 -17.34
C ARG A 320 4.05 9.97 -17.64
N GLU A 321 3.01 10.59 -18.20
CA GLU A 321 3.15 11.90 -18.84
C GLU A 321 1.97 12.82 -18.50
N MET A 322 2.30 14.06 -18.18
CA MET A 322 1.35 15.14 -18.35
C MET A 322 1.18 15.28 -19.85
N ALA A 323 0.09 14.74 -20.40
CA ALA A 323 -0.29 15.02 -21.78
C ALA A 323 -0.21 16.54 -21.98
N GLU A 324 0.58 16.95 -22.97
CA GLU A 324 0.61 18.34 -23.40
C GLU A 324 -0.82 18.75 -23.77
N ALA A 325 -1.29 19.83 -23.13
CA ALA A 325 -2.52 20.51 -23.48
C ALA A 325 -2.16 21.86 -24.09
#